data_AF-A0A396IIH6-F1
#
_entry.id   AF-A0A396IIH6-F1
#
_cell.length_a   1.000
_cell.length_b   1.000
_cell.length_c   1.000
_cell.angle_alpha   90.00
_cell.angle_beta   90.00
_cell.angle_gamma   90.00
#
_symmetry.space_group_name_H-M   'P 1'
#
loop_
_entity.id
_entity.type
_entity.pdbx_description
1 polymer ?
#
loop_
_entity_poly.entity_id
_entity_poly.type
_entity_poly.pdbx_seq_one_letter_code
_entity_poly.pdbx_strand_id
1 'polypeptide(L)'
;MSEVAQIEGRVRYSAFKKTVKVMITPTDSLDDLKAQLNTYFEHLGENQYTRHLFGQKPCIDLGEDKDEYAWKTASCMPWLIRDDSDVRFMFRNMVEDNILYMYVRSICNCVECK
;
A
#
# COMPACT_ATOMS: atom_id res chain seq x y z
N MET A 1 -19.44 16.12 13.02
CA MET A 1 -18.23 15.42 12.53
C MET A 1 -18.67 14.57 11.36
N SER A 2 -18.19 14.86 10.14
CA SER A 2 -18.48 14.00 8.99
C SER A 2 -17.62 12.75 9.12
N GLU A 3 -18.25 11.59 9.10
CA GLU A 3 -17.56 10.30 9.06
C GLU A 3 -16.70 10.28 7.78
N VAL A 4 -15.38 10.19 7.92
CA VAL A 4 -14.49 10.10 6.76
C VAL A 4 -14.66 8.69 6.20
N ALA A 5 -15.24 8.59 5.00
CA ALA A 5 -15.48 7.30 4.36
C ALA A 5 -14.14 6.57 4.13
N GLN A 6 -14.01 5.40 4.76
CA GLN A 6 -12.85 4.52 4.55
C GLN A 6 -13.04 3.72 3.26
N ILE A 7 -11.93 3.38 2.63
CA ILE A 7 -11.89 2.51 1.46
C ILE A 7 -11.14 1.22 1.78
N GLU A 8 -11.38 0.18 0.99
CA GLU A 8 -10.62 -1.05 1.08
C GLU A 8 -9.24 -0.86 0.43
N GLY A 9 -8.17 -1.14 1.17
CA GLY A 9 -6.82 -1.23 0.65
C GLY A 9 -6.39 -2.69 0.51
N ARG A 10 -6.06 -3.14 -0.70
CA ARG A 10 -5.41 -4.43 -0.92
C ARG A 10 -3.91 -4.21 -1.05
N VAL A 11 -3.19 -4.45 0.04
CA VAL A 11 -1.79 -4.07 0.19
C VAL A 11 -0.89 -5.28 0.18
N ARG A 12 -0.02 -5.36 -0.81
CA ARG A 12 1.03 -6.37 -0.91
C ARG A 12 2.26 -5.91 -0.15
N TYR A 13 2.60 -6.59 0.93
CA TYR A 13 3.82 -6.36 1.69
C TYR A 13 4.96 -7.24 1.18
N SER A 14 6.01 -6.61 0.66
CA SER A 14 7.18 -7.31 0.12
C SER A 14 7.88 -8.22 1.13
N ALA A 15 8.05 -7.76 2.37
CA ALA A 15 8.77 -8.52 3.39
C ALA A 15 8.10 -9.85 3.76
N PHE A 16 6.77 -9.87 3.83
CA PHE A 16 6.02 -11.08 4.17
C PHE A 16 5.53 -11.85 2.96
N LYS A 17 5.74 -11.31 1.75
CA LYS A 17 5.18 -11.84 0.51
C LYS A 17 3.69 -12.18 0.69
N LYS A 18 2.93 -11.27 1.30
CA LYS A 18 1.49 -11.42 1.56
C LYS A 18 0.71 -10.18 1.15
N THR A 19 -0.48 -10.42 0.58
CA THR A 19 -1.47 -9.37 0.33
C THR A 19 -2.44 -9.35 1.50
N VAL A 20 -2.74 -8.16 1.99
CA VAL A 20 -3.60 -7.96 3.15
C VAL A 20 -4.65 -6.92 2.83
N LYS A 21 -5.88 -7.19 3.26
CA LYS A 21 -6.98 -6.23 3.25
C LYS A 21 -6.87 -5.33 4.49
N VAL A 22 -6.75 -4.03 4.27
CA VAL A 22 -6.72 -2.99 5.31
C VAL A 22 -7.78 -1.94 5.01
N MET A 23 -8.35 -1.31 6.04
CA MET A 23 -9.22 -0.15 5.84
C MET A 23 -8.34 1.10 5.82
N ILE A 24 -8.46 1.90 4.76
CA ILE A 24 -7.65 3.10 4.57
C ILE A 24 -8.55 4.31 4.65
N THR A 25 -8.16 5.26 5.47
CA THR A 25 -8.76 6.58 5.48
C THR A 25 -8.03 7.43 4.43
N PRO A 26 -8.72 7.92 3.38
CA PRO A 26 -8.10 8.79 2.39
C PRO A 26 -7.43 10.00 3.06
N THR A 27 -6.23 10.34 2.60
CA THR A 27 -5.40 11.42 3.13
C THR A 27 -4.71 12.16 1.98
N ASP A 28 -4.32 13.40 2.22
CA ASP A 28 -3.49 14.20 1.31
C ASP A 28 -2.00 14.16 1.65
N SER A 29 -1.63 13.51 2.76
CA SER A 29 -0.25 13.34 3.22
C SER A 29 0.27 11.94 2.95
N LEU A 30 1.43 11.85 2.29
CA LEU A 30 2.12 10.57 2.09
C LEU A 30 2.59 9.98 3.41
N ASP A 31 3.03 10.83 4.34
CA ASP A 31 3.50 10.36 5.64
C ASP A 31 2.36 9.78 6.46
N ASP A 32 1.16 10.36 6.38
CA ASP A 32 -0.03 9.81 7.04
C ASP A 32 -0.43 8.47 6.42
N LEU A 33 -0.33 8.34 5.09
CA LEU A 33 -0.60 7.08 4.41
C LEU A 33 0.44 6.01 4.80
N LYS A 34 1.73 6.36 4.82
CA LYS A 34 2.81 5.48 5.29
C LYS A 34 2.59 5.09 6.74
N ALA A 35 2.17 6.01 7.61
CA ALA A 35 1.85 5.74 9.01
C ALA A 35 0.70 4.74 9.13
N GLN A 36 -0.40 4.93 8.39
CA GLN A 36 -1.51 3.98 8.35
C GLN A 36 -1.05 2.57 7.95
N LEU A 37 -0.21 2.45 6.92
CA LEU A 37 0.33 1.16 6.48
C LEU A 37 1.30 0.55 7.51
N ASN A 38 2.09 1.39 8.19
CA ASN A 38 3.04 0.92 9.19
C ASN A 38 2.37 0.31 10.43
N THR A 39 1.13 0.72 10.76
CA THR A 39 0.35 0.08 11.84
C THR A 39 0.21 -1.44 11.66
N TYR A 40 0.23 -1.92 10.41
CA TYR A 40 0.19 -3.35 10.15
C TYR A 40 1.50 -4.06 10.51
N PHE A 41 2.66 -3.43 10.27
CA PHE A 41 3.95 -3.96 10.76
C PHE A 41 3.95 -4.02 12.29
N GLU A 42 3.50 -2.96 12.95
CA GLU A 42 3.41 -2.89 14.41
C GLU A 42 2.48 -3.98 14.98
N HIS A 43 1.33 -4.20 14.34
CA HIS A 43 0.39 -5.26 14.74
C HIS A 43 1.00 -6.66 14.66
N LEU A 44 1.90 -6.89 13.71
CA LEU A 44 2.64 -8.15 13.57
C LEU A 44 3.87 -8.22 14.51
N GLY A 45 4.20 -7.16 15.24
CA GLY A 45 5.43 -7.06 16.03
C GLY A 45 6.70 -6.93 15.19
N GLU A 46 6.56 -6.48 13.94
CA GLU A 46 7.63 -6.41 12.95
C GLU A 46 8.35 -5.07 13.02
N ASN A 47 9.68 -5.08 13.11
CA ASN A 47 10.49 -3.87 13.18
C ASN A 47 10.84 -3.35 11.77
N GLN A 48 9.79 -3.08 10.99
CA GLN A 48 9.89 -2.65 9.60
C GLN A 48 9.08 -1.39 9.36
N TYR A 49 9.48 -0.61 8.36
CA TYR A 49 8.74 0.57 7.94
C TYR A 49 8.67 0.67 6.43
N THR A 50 7.61 1.32 5.94
CA THR A 50 7.39 1.60 4.53
C THR A 50 8.48 2.51 3.99
N ARG A 51 9.30 1.98 3.07
CA ARG A 51 10.35 2.74 2.37
C ARG A 51 9.84 3.31 1.06
N HIS A 52 9.26 2.45 0.22
CA HIS A 52 8.65 2.88 -1.03
C HIS A 52 7.22 2.35 -1.12
N LEU A 53 6.34 3.20 -1.61
CA LEU A 53 4.95 2.88 -1.83
C LEU A 53 4.64 2.97 -3.32
N PHE A 54 3.91 1.98 -3.83
CA PHE A 54 3.45 1.97 -5.21
C PHE A 54 1.93 1.85 -5.19
N GLY A 55 1.25 2.82 -5.77
CA GLY A 55 -0.16 2.66 -6.15
C GLY A 55 -0.24 1.82 -7.42
N GLN A 56 -1.26 0.98 -7.55
CA GLN A 56 -1.44 0.17 -8.75
C GLN A 56 -2.89 0.19 -9.20
N LYS A 57 -3.09 0.30 -10.52
CA LYS A 57 -4.36 -0.09 -11.13
C LYS A 57 -4.20 -1.50 -11.72
N PRO A 58 -4.84 -2.53 -11.16
CA PRO A 58 -4.75 -3.87 -11.72
C PRO A 58 -5.47 -3.96 -13.07
N CYS A 59 -4.89 -4.68 -14.03
CA CYS A 59 -5.56 -5.06 -15.28
C CYS A 59 -6.52 -6.24 -15.09
N ILE A 60 -6.25 -7.08 -14.08
CA ILE A 60 -6.97 -8.30 -13.74
C ILE A 60 -7.04 -8.40 -12.22
N ASP A 61 -8.06 -9.07 -11.69
CA ASP A 61 -8.15 -9.28 -10.24
C ASP A 61 -6.93 -10.05 -9.73
N LEU A 62 -6.24 -9.43 -8.77
CA LEU A 62 -4.99 -9.93 -8.21
C LEU A 62 -5.22 -10.95 -7.09
N GLY A 63 -6.43 -11.04 -6.52
CA GLY A 63 -6.71 -11.93 -5.39
C GLY A 63 -5.72 -11.79 -4.22
N GLU A 64 -5.84 -12.67 -3.23
CA GLU A 64 -4.93 -12.66 -2.06
C GLU A 64 -3.65 -13.48 -2.28
N ASP A 65 -3.72 -14.52 -3.11
CA ASP A 65 -2.68 -15.56 -3.23
C ASP A 65 -1.71 -15.38 -4.41
N LYS A 66 -1.85 -14.32 -5.23
CA LYS A 66 -0.93 -14.10 -6.34
C LYS A 66 0.45 -13.69 -5.82
N ASP A 67 1.50 -14.25 -6.43
CA ASP A 67 2.88 -13.95 -6.10
C ASP A 67 3.31 -12.55 -6.57
N GLU A 68 4.49 -12.10 -6.14
CA GLU A 68 5.00 -10.76 -6.47
C GLU A 68 5.16 -10.53 -7.98
N TYR A 69 5.55 -11.57 -8.73
CA TYR A 69 5.74 -11.44 -10.17
C TYR A 69 4.39 -11.21 -10.85
N ALA A 70 3.38 -12.00 -10.49
CA ALA A 70 2.02 -11.82 -10.94
C ALA A 70 1.51 -10.41 -10.61
N TRP A 71 1.70 -9.93 -9.38
CA TRP A 71 1.34 -8.57 -8.96
C TRP A 71 1.99 -7.49 -9.83
N LYS A 72 3.28 -7.63 -10.16
CA LYS A 72 3.98 -6.69 -11.04
C LYS A 72 3.45 -6.75 -12.48
N THR A 73 3.23 -7.95 -13.02
CA THR A 73 2.81 -8.14 -14.41
C THR A 73 1.33 -7.83 -14.67
N ALA A 74 0.49 -8.00 -13.66
CA ALA A 74 -0.94 -7.72 -13.75
C ALA A 74 -1.28 -6.27 -13.38
N SER A 75 -0.28 -5.44 -13.07
CA SER A 75 -0.47 -4.00 -12.90
C SER A 75 -0.44 -3.29 -14.26
N CYS A 76 -1.55 -2.64 -14.63
CA CYS A 76 -1.66 -1.86 -15.87
C CYS A 76 -0.91 -0.53 -15.74
N MET A 77 -0.94 0.04 -14.54
CA MET A 77 -0.27 1.29 -14.22
C MET A 77 0.32 1.21 -12.81
N PRO A 78 1.54 0.69 -12.65
CA PRO A 78 2.27 0.84 -11.40
C PRO A 78 2.77 2.27 -11.29
N TRP A 79 2.32 2.99 -10.27
CA TRP A 79 2.78 4.35 -9.98
C TRP A 79 3.60 4.37 -8.69
N LEU A 80 4.90 4.64 -8.83
CA LEU A 80 5.77 4.90 -7.69
C LEU A 80 5.37 6.24 -7.07
N ILE A 81 4.94 6.19 -5.80
CA ILE A 81 4.58 7.36 -5.02
C ILE A 81 5.85 7.88 -4.36
N ARG A 82 6.36 8.96 -4.92
CA ARG A 82 7.54 9.69 -4.42
C ARG A 82 7.13 10.63 -3.30
N ASP A 83 8.11 11.13 -2.56
CA ASP A 83 7.86 12.01 -1.42
C ASP A 83 7.20 13.35 -1.80
N ASP A 84 7.31 13.77 -3.06
CA ASP A 84 6.65 14.96 -3.65
C ASP A 84 5.34 14.64 -4.39
N SER A 85 4.87 13.39 -4.33
CA SER A 85 3.69 12.96 -5.08
C SER A 85 2.38 13.43 -4.44
N ASP A 86 1.43 13.87 -5.29
CA ASP A 86 0.08 14.20 -4.85
C ASP A 86 -0.71 12.92 -4.53
N VAL A 87 -0.77 12.58 -3.24
CA VAL A 87 -1.50 11.40 -2.74
C VAL A 87 -3.00 11.51 -3.03
N ARG A 88 -3.56 12.71 -3.12
CA ARG A 88 -4.97 12.90 -3.50
C ARG A 88 -5.22 12.45 -4.93
N PHE A 89 -4.25 12.65 -5.82
CA PHE A 89 -4.36 12.16 -7.19
C PHE A 89 -4.46 10.63 -7.22
N MET A 90 -3.69 9.93 -6.37
CA MET A 90 -3.79 8.47 -6.23
C MET A 90 -5.21 8.06 -5.82
N PHE A 91 -5.74 8.63 -4.73
CA PHE A 91 -7.09 8.30 -4.27
C PHE A 91 -8.18 8.61 -5.29
N ARG A 92 -8.00 9.65 -6.13
CA ARG A 92 -8.96 10.02 -7.17
C ARG A 92 -8.92 9.14 -8.41
N ASN A 93 -7.75 8.65 -8.80
CA ASN A 93 -7.56 8.01 -10.11
C ASN A 93 -7.26 6.52 -10.05
N MET A 94 -6.81 6.01 -8.90
CA MET A 94 -6.40 4.62 -8.74
C MET A 94 -7.34 3.78 -7.88
N VAL A 95 -8.30 4.42 -7.20
CA VAL A 95 -9.38 3.70 -6.51
C VAL A 95 -10.39 3.23 -7.54
N GLU A 96 -10.68 1.94 -7.55
CA GLU A 96 -11.66 1.31 -8.43
C GLU A 96 -12.55 0.41 -7.58
N ASP A 97 -13.87 0.52 -7.73
CA ASP A 97 -14.86 -0.20 -6.91
C ASP A 97 -14.68 -0.04 -5.38
N ASN A 98 -14.23 1.14 -4.93
CA ASN A 98 -13.84 1.44 -3.55
C ASN A 98 -12.65 0.61 -3.01
N ILE A 99 -11.85 0.04 -3.92
CA ILE A 99 -10.65 -0.71 -3.61
C ILE A 99 -9.43 0.04 -4.16
N LEU A 100 -8.39 0.17 -3.33
CA LEU A 100 -7.08 0.68 -3.71
C LEU A 100 -6.04 -0.43 -3.61
N TYR A 101 -5.36 -0.72 -4.72
CA TYR A 101 -4.29 -1.71 -4.75
C TYR A 101 -2.94 -1.01 -4.52
N MET A 102 -2.16 -1.54 -3.58
CA MET A 102 -0.85 -0.99 -3.27
C MET A 102 0.20 -2.08 -3.06
N TYR A 103 1.44 -1.72 -3.33
CA TYR A 103 2.60 -2.53 -3.02
C TYR A 103 3.56 -1.74 -2.13
N VAL A 104 3.92 -2.34 -0.99
CA VAL A 104 4.81 -1.77 0.01
C VAL A 104 6.16 -2.46 -0.06
N ARG A 105 7.19 -1.67 -0.39
CA ARG A 105 8.57 -2.06 -0.16
C ARG A 105 9.01 -1.54 1.20
N SER A 106 9.23 -2.44 2.15
CA SER A 106 9.71 -2.09 3.47
C SER A 106 11.23 -2.15 3.56
N ILE A 107 11.74 -1.60 4.66
CA ILE A 107 13.12 -1.78 5.10
C ILE A 107 13.10 -2.11 6.59
N CYS A 108 14.01 -3.00 7.00
CA CYS A 108 14.14 -3.44 8.38
C CYS A 108 14.93 -2.41 9.20
N ASN A 109 14.46 -2.09 10.39
CA ASN A 109 15.11 -1.16 11.32
C ASN A 109 16.03 -1.86 12.33
N CYS A 110 16.13 -3.18 12.29
CA CYS A 110 17.02 -3.96 13.17
C CYS A 110 18.47 -3.52 13.00
N VAL A 111 19.22 -3.51 14.11
CA VAL A 111 20.65 -3.16 14.13
C VAL A 111 21.45 -4.03 13.17
N GLU A 112 21.08 -5.31 13.03
CA GLU A 112 21.71 -6.28 12.14
C GLU A 112 21.48 -6.01 10.64
N CYS A 113 20.50 -5.17 10.29
CA CYS A 113 20.15 -4.83 8.91
C CYS A 113 20.64 -3.43 8.49
N LYS A 114 21.34 -2.70 9.37
CA LYS A 114 21.93 -1.38 9.12
C LYS A 114 23.41 -1.49 8.82
#